data_AF-A0A7X8BS00-F1
#
_entry.id   AF-A0A7X8BS00-F1
#
_cell.length_a   1.000
_cell.length_b   1.000
_cell.length_c   1.000
_cell.angle_alpha   90.00
_cell.angle_beta   90.00
_cell.angle_gamma   90.00
#
_symmetry.space_group_name_H-M   'P 1'
#
loop_
_entity.id
_entity.type
_entity.pdbx_description
1 polymer ?
#
loop_
_entity_poly.entity_id
_entity_poly.type
_entity_poly.pdbx_seq_one_letter_code
_entity_poly.pdbx_strand_id
1 'polypeptide(L)'
;LALMCQIAHNLPVESAVQARTGTTFWGMTLLRIGASIATGVVLNLILPQEMGMPIFTQTGIVAMNSIPDVLMAWLRSSISISLLITAIVFSLNLLYRLLEVYHIIPRLSNGVKPLLKVFGLPPSTSFLWLIGCIVGLAYGGALMIDQMKEGKVTRTEADLLNHHLAVSHSVLEDNLLFVALGVSLWWILGTRLVLAMLVVWTRRGIIKLRSGGAFFTAKSQQ
;
A
#
# COMPACT_ATOMS: atom_id res chain seq x y z
N LEU A 1 -14.91 -3.71 2.76
CA LEU A 1 -14.36 -4.58 1.70
C LEU A 1 -13.23 -3.90 0.90
N ALA A 2 -13.46 -2.74 0.29
CA ALA A 2 -12.46 -2.02 -0.52
C ALA A 2 -11.07 -1.94 0.12
N LEU A 3 -10.98 -1.40 1.35
CA LEU A 3 -9.72 -1.30 2.10
C LEU A 3 -9.10 -2.65 2.47
N MET A 4 -9.91 -3.69 2.70
CA MET A 4 -9.39 -5.04 2.95
C MET A 4 -8.70 -5.58 1.68
N CYS A 5 -9.33 -5.39 0.52
CA CYS A 5 -8.75 -5.75 -0.77
C CYS A 5 -7.47 -4.94 -1.04
N GLN A 6 -7.47 -3.62 -0.80
CA GLN A 6 -6.27 -2.80 -0.96
C GLN A 6 -5.11 -3.23 -0.07
N ILE A 7 -5.37 -3.70 1.17
CA ILE A 7 -4.28 -4.16 2.04
C ILE A 7 -3.82 -5.56 1.66
N ALA A 8 -4.72 -6.47 1.26
CA ALA A 8 -4.42 -7.89 1.06
C ALA A 8 -4.33 -8.32 -0.43
N HIS A 9 -4.34 -7.40 -1.39
CA HIS A 9 -4.19 -7.75 -2.80
C HIS A 9 -2.78 -8.26 -3.10
N ASN A 10 -2.67 -9.09 -4.13
CA ASN A 10 -1.39 -9.59 -4.67
C ASN A 10 -0.42 -10.14 -3.60
N LEU A 11 -0.99 -10.72 -2.54
CA LEU A 11 -0.27 -11.00 -1.30
C LEU A 11 0.95 -11.93 -1.47
N PRO A 12 0.92 -13.00 -2.28
CA PRO A 12 2.10 -13.85 -2.48
C PRO A 12 3.26 -13.13 -3.17
N VAL A 13 2.99 -12.37 -4.22
CA VAL A 13 4.03 -11.69 -5.01
C VAL A 13 4.67 -10.57 -4.19
N GLU A 14 3.85 -9.74 -3.56
CA GLU A 14 4.34 -8.59 -2.81
C GLU A 14 5.06 -9.01 -1.54
N SER A 15 4.57 -10.03 -0.82
CA SER A 15 5.29 -10.56 0.35
C SER A 15 6.64 -11.18 -0.05
N ALA A 16 6.75 -11.77 -1.24
CA ALA A 16 8.01 -12.26 -1.78
C ALA A 16 8.99 -11.12 -2.14
N VAL A 17 8.50 -10.04 -2.73
CA VAL A 17 9.32 -8.85 -3.03
C VAL A 17 9.79 -8.17 -1.73
N GLN A 18 8.92 -8.05 -0.73
CA GLN A 18 9.28 -7.50 0.58
C GLN A 18 10.29 -8.38 1.32
N ALA A 19 10.21 -9.70 1.16
CA ALA A 19 11.18 -10.64 1.73
C ALA A 19 12.60 -10.44 1.17
N ARG A 20 12.70 -10.04 -0.10
CA ARG A 20 13.99 -9.75 -0.77
C ARG A 20 14.58 -8.38 -0.38
N THR A 21 13.80 -7.54 0.27
CA THR A 21 14.16 -6.14 0.61
C THR A 21 14.24 -5.90 2.12
N GLY A 22 14.52 -6.95 2.89
CA GLY A 22 14.90 -6.82 4.30
C GLY A 22 13.89 -7.33 5.32
N THR A 23 12.69 -7.72 4.90
CA THR A 23 11.68 -8.34 5.79
C THR A 23 11.58 -9.85 5.60
N THR A 24 10.70 -10.51 6.36
CA THR A 24 10.38 -11.93 6.18
C THR A 24 9.04 -12.09 5.46
N PHE A 25 8.94 -13.04 4.53
CA PHE A 25 7.70 -13.35 3.81
C PHE A 25 6.50 -13.53 4.75
N TRP A 26 6.60 -14.42 5.73
CA TRP A 26 5.51 -14.72 6.65
C TRP A 26 5.15 -13.55 7.57
N GLY A 27 6.15 -12.78 8.01
CA GLY A 27 5.90 -11.56 8.79
C GLY A 27 5.06 -10.54 8.02
N MET A 28 5.33 -10.34 6.72
CA MET A 28 4.55 -9.43 5.88
C MET A 28 3.16 -9.99 5.57
N THR A 29 3.06 -11.27 5.21
CA THR A 29 1.77 -11.93 4.96
C THR A 29 0.83 -11.83 6.16
N LEU A 30 1.32 -12.17 7.36
CA LEU A 30 0.52 -12.11 8.59
C LEU A 30 0.14 -10.68 8.95
N LEU A 31 1.07 -9.74 8.81
CA LEU A 31 0.80 -8.31 9.02
C LEU A 31 -0.34 -7.83 8.12
N ARG A 32 -0.32 -8.18 6.83
CA ARG A 32 -1.31 -7.73 5.86
C ARG A 32 -2.68 -8.37 6.07
N ILE A 33 -2.72 -9.67 6.37
CA ILE A 33 -3.97 -10.34 6.71
C ILE A 33 -4.55 -9.75 8.00
N GLY A 34 -3.74 -9.62 9.06
CA GLY A 34 -4.17 -9.05 10.33
C GLY A 34 -4.64 -7.60 10.20
N ALA A 35 -3.87 -6.76 9.51
CA ALA A 35 -4.22 -5.37 9.25
C ALA A 35 -5.49 -5.24 8.40
N SER A 36 -5.66 -6.08 7.37
CA SER A 36 -6.87 -6.04 6.53
C SER A 36 -8.13 -6.40 7.33
N ILE A 37 -8.09 -7.48 8.12
CA ILE A 37 -9.22 -7.90 8.97
C ILE A 37 -9.52 -6.83 10.02
N ALA A 38 -8.49 -6.36 10.75
CA ALA A 38 -8.65 -5.33 11.77
C ALA A 38 -9.27 -4.04 11.18
N THR A 39 -8.80 -3.60 10.01
CA THR A 39 -9.35 -2.44 9.31
C THR A 39 -10.81 -2.65 8.92
N GLY A 40 -11.14 -3.84 8.39
CA GLY A 40 -12.50 -4.20 8.02
C GLY A 40 -13.46 -4.13 9.20
N VAL A 41 -13.07 -4.69 10.35
CA VAL A 41 -13.87 -4.67 11.58
C VAL A 41 -14.01 -3.26 12.15
N VAL A 42 -12.91 -2.53 12.29
CA VAL A 42 -12.93 -1.16 12.86
C VAL A 42 -13.78 -0.23 12.01
N LEU A 43 -13.63 -0.27 10.69
CA LEU A 43 -14.42 0.59 9.81
C LEU A 43 -15.89 0.17 9.72
N ASN A 44 -16.21 -1.11 9.84
CA ASN A 44 -17.60 -1.56 9.91
C ASN A 44 -18.34 -0.94 11.11
N LEU A 45 -17.64 -0.73 12.23
CA LEU A 45 -18.20 -0.11 13.43
C LEU A 45 -18.31 1.42 13.34
N ILE A 46 -17.43 2.06 12.57
CA ILE A 46 -17.36 3.54 12.48
C ILE A 46 -18.22 4.09 11.35
N LEU A 47 -18.26 3.39 10.20
CA LEU A 47 -18.89 3.93 9.00
C LEU A 47 -20.41 3.77 9.03
N PRO A 48 -21.17 4.82 8.65
CA PRO A 48 -22.61 4.71 8.48
C PRO A 48 -22.95 3.73 7.35
N GLN A 49 -24.09 3.05 7.47
CA GLN A 49 -24.52 2.00 6.55
C GLN A 49 -24.71 2.50 5.10
N GLU A 50 -24.99 3.79 4.93
CA GLU A 50 -25.23 4.44 3.63
C GLU A 50 -24.07 5.37 3.28
N MET A 51 -23.04 4.83 2.62
CA MET A 51 -21.84 5.57 2.24
C MET A 51 -21.88 6.09 0.80
N GLY A 52 -23.03 6.65 0.38
CA GLY A 52 -23.23 7.22 -0.95
C GLY A 52 -23.28 6.18 -2.07
N MET A 53 -24.13 6.43 -3.06
CA MET A 53 -24.29 5.53 -4.21
C MET A 53 -23.01 5.53 -5.06
N PRO A 54 -22.45 4.36 -5.40
CA PRO A 54 -21.36 4.28 -6.34
C PRO A 54 -21.78 4.86 -7.70
N ILE A 55 -20.98 5.79 -8.23
CA ILE A 55 -21.26 6.48 -9.51
C ILE A 55 -21.42 5.48 -10.67
N PHE A 56 -20.80 4.31 -10.58
CA PHE A 56 -20.83 3.25 -11.60
C PHE A 56 -21.69 2.04 -11.26
N THR A 57 -22.30 1.96 -10.08
CA THR A 57 -23.33 0.94 -9.82
C THR A 57 -24.69 1.55 -10.08
N GLN A 58 -25.03 1.74 -11.36
CA GLN A 58 -26.44 1.67 -11.73
C GLN A 58 -26.87 0.20 -11.59
N THR A 59 -27.28 -0.20 -10.39
CA THR A 59 -28.02 -1.44 -10.19
C THR A 59 -29.45 -1.22 -10.63
N GLY A 60 -29.65 -1.04 -11.94
CA GLY A 60 -30.86 -1.54 -12.55
C GLY A 60 -30.80 -3.06 -12.42
N ILE A 61 -31.37 -3.60 -11.34
CA ILE A 61 -31.51 -5.05 -11.17
C ILE A 61 -32.52 -5.50 -12.22
N VAL A 62 -32.05 -5.77 -13.43
CA VAL A 62 -32.81 -6.51 -14.43
C VAL A 62 -32.64 -7.97 -14.04
N ALA A 63 -33.69 -8.60 -13.55
CA ALA A 63 -33.71 -10.04 -13.31
C ALA A 63 -33.38 -10.74 -14.65
N MET A 64 -32.17 -11.27 -14.78
CA MET A 64 -31.75 -12.01 -15.95
C MET A 64 -32.17 -13.47 -15.78
N ASN A 65 -33.06 -13.93 -16.65
CA ASN A 65 -33.67 -15.26 -16.55
C ASN A 65 -32.88 -16.34 -17.32
N SER A 66 -31.74 -15.99 -17.91
CA SER A 66 -30.94 -16.91 -18.73
C SER A 66 -29.43 -16.78 -18.44
N ILE A 67 -28.73 -17.92 -18.41
CA ILE A 67 -27.27 -18.00 -18.23
C ILE A 67 -26.50 -17.25 -19.34
N PRO A 68 -26.90 -17.32 -20.63
CA PRO A 68 -26.23 -16.57 -21.70
C PRO A 68 -26.29 -15.05 -21.50
N ASP A 69 -27.43 -14.51 -21.04
CA ASP A 69 -27.58 -13.08 -20.82
C ASP A 69 -26.68 -12.60 -19.66
N VAL A 70 -26.59 -13.39 -18.59
CA VAL A 70 -25.69 -13.13 -17.46
C VAL A 70 -24.23 -13.12 -17.92
N LEU A 71 -23.82 -14.11 -18.72
CA LEU A 71 -22.44 -14.19 -19.24
C LEU A 71 -22.12 -13.01 -20.17
N MET A 72 -23.05 -12.61 -21.04
CA MET A 72 -22.87 -11.49 -21.94
C MET A 72 -22.80 -10.16 -21.19
N ALA A 73 -23.67 -9.94 -20.19
CA ALA A 73 -23.65 -8.75 -19.34
C ALA A 73 -22.35 -8.67 -18.52
N TRP A 74 -21.94 -9.79 -17.91
CA TRP A 74 -20.67 -9.89 -17.19
C TRP A 74 -19.48 -9.61 -18.10
N LEU A 75 -19.46 -10.16 -19.32
CA LEU A 75 -18.37 -9.95 -20.26
C LEU A 75 -18.27 -8.49 -20.70
N ARG A 76 -19.39 -7.85 -21.07
CA ARG A 76 -19.43 -6.43 -21.44
C ARG A 76 -18.95 -5.53 -20.30
N SER A 77 -19.45 -5.78 -19.08
CA SER A 77 -19.03 -5.04 -17.89
C SER A 77 -17.54 -5.25 -17.60
N SER A 78 -17.06 -6.49 -17.72
CA SER A 78 -15.65 -6.83 -17.44
C SER A 78 -14.70 -6.19 -18.44
N ILE A 79 -15.07 -6.16 -19.73
CA ILE A 79 -14.28 -5.48 -20.77
C ILE A 79 -14.25 -3.97 -20.51
N SER A 80 -15.39 -3.36 -20.19
CA SER A 80 -15.47 -1.93 -19.91
C SER A 80 -14.58 -1.54 -18.71
N ILE A 81 -14.67 -2.28 -17.61
CA ILE A 81 -13.83 -2.06 -16.43
C ILE A 81 -12.35 -2.34 -16.75
N SER A 82 -12.03 -3.40 -17.48
CA SER A 82 -10.65 -3.74 -17.84
C SER A 82 -9.97 -2.65 -18.69
N LEU A 83 -10.70 -2.10 -19.68
CA LEU A 83 -10.21 -0.98 -20.50
C LEU A 83 -9.96 0.27 -19.65
N LEU A 84 -10.85 0.58 -18.72
CA LEU A 84 -10.69 1.71 -17.80
C LEU A 84 -9.44 1.54 -16.91
N ILE A 85 -9.28 0.37 -16.29
CA ILE A 85 -8.10 0.06 -15.47
C ILE A 85 -6.83 0.19 -16.30
N THR A 86 -6.81 -0.38 -17.51
CA THR A 86 -5.65 -0.31 -18.41
C THR A 86 -5.29 1.13 -18.75
N ALA A 87 -6.29 1.97 -19.06
CA ALA A 87 -6.08 3.39 -19.35
C ALA A 87 -5.50 4.14 -18.14
N ILE A 88 -6.04 3.93 -16.94
CA ILE A 88 -5.53 4.55 -15.70
C ILE A 88 -4.07 4.13 -15.46
N VAL A 89 -3.77 2.83 -15.45
CA VAL A 89 -2.44 2.30 -15.18
C VAL A 89 -1.42 2.79 -16.22
N PHE A 90 -1.81 2.82 -17.50
CA PHE A 90 -0.96 3.34 -18.56
C PHE A 90 -0.65 4.83 -18.34
N SER A 91 -1.66 5.66 -18.06
CA SER A 91 -1.48 7.09 -17.80
C SER A 91 -0.59 7.36 -16.58
N LEU A 92 -0.72 6.57 -15.51
CA LEU A 92 0.12 6.71 -14.31
C LEU A 92 1.57 6.32 -14.57
N ASN A 93 1.81 5.23 -15.30
CA ASN A 93 3.16 4.82 -15.68
C ASN A 93 3.82 5.82 -16.64
N LEU A 94 3.04 6.40 -17.55
CA LEU A 94 3.53 7.47 -18.44
C LEU A 94 3.90 8.72 -17.64
N LEU A 95 3.03 9.16 -16.72
CA LEU A 95 3.30 10.29 -15.84
C LEU A 95 4.54 10.05 -14.98
N TYR A 96 4.68 8.87 -14.39
CA TYR A 96 5.85 8.48 -13.62
C TYR A 96 7.14 8.62 -14.45
N ARG A 97 7.17 8.04 -15.66
CA ARG A 97 8.33 8.15 -16.55
C ARG A 97 8.68 9.60 -16.88
N LEU A 98 7.68 10.46 -17.09
CA LEU A 98 7.92 11.88 -17.31
C LEU A 98 8.54 12.53 -16.07
N LEU A 99 7.97 12.31 -14.88
CA LEU A 99 8.50 12.86 -13.62
C LEU A 99 9.95 12.41 -13.33
N GLU A 100 10.28 11.18 -13.73
CA GLU A 100 11.63 10.61 -13.63
C GLU A 100 12.60 11.32 -14.60
N VAL A 101 12.24 11.43 -15.89
CA VAL A 101 13.06 12.10 -16.93
C VAL A 101 13.31 13.57 -16.60
N TYR A 102 12.33 14.28 -16.05
CA TYR A 102 12.48 15.68 -15.64
C TYR A 102 13.18 15.86 -14.27
N HIS A 103 13.66 14.79 -13.64
CA HIS A 103 14.29 14.81 -12.31
C HIS A 103 13.42 15.53 -11.25
N ILE A 104 12.10 15.35 -11.31
CA ILE A 104 11.15 15.95 -10.36
C ILE A 104 11.06 15.07 -9.10
N ILE A 105 11.22 13.74 -9.25
CA ILE A 105 11.13 12.79 -8.13
C ILE A 105 12.08 13.13 -6.97
N PRO A 106 13.37 13.50 -7.18
CA PRO A 106 14.25 13.92 -6.07
C PRO A 106 13.76 15.18 -5.33
N ARG A 107 13.14 16.13 -6.05
CA ARG A 107 12.57 17.34 -5.43
C ARG A 107 11.35 17.00 -4.58
N LEU A 108 10.46 16.15 -5.11
CA LEU A 108 9.28 15.68 -4.38
C LEU A 108 9.67 14.82 -3.17
N SER A 109 10.69 13.98 -3.32
CA SER A 109 11.29 13.18 -2.25
C SER A 109 11.77 14.06 -1.09
N ASN A 110 12.37 15.22 -1.37
CA ASN A 110 12.76 16.16 -0.32
C ASN A 110 11.55 16.78 0.39
N GLY A 111 10.47 17.06 -0.34
CA GLY A 111 9.22 17.59 0.21
C GLY A 111 8.49 16.64 1.17
N VAL A 112 8.62 15.32 0.97
CA VAL A 112 7.96 14.30 1.83
C VAL A 112 8.79 13.90 3.06
N LYS A 113 10.05 14.33 3.16
CA LYS A 113 10.90 14.10 4.35
C LYS A 113 10.25 14.50 5.69
N PRO A 114 9.61 15.67 5.85
CA PRO A 114 8.93 16.01 7.09
C PRO A 114 7.80 15.03 7.41
N LEU A 115 7.02 14.62 6.41
CA LEU A 115 5.93 13.67 6.57
C LEU A 115 6.43 12.28 7.02
N LEU A 116 7.54 11.81 6.44
CA LEU A 116 8.17 10.55 6.82
C LEU A 116 8.59 10.50 8.28
N LYS A 117 9.06 11.63 8.84
CA LYS A 117 9.38 11.72 10.27
C LYS A 117 8.14 11.49 11.14
N VAL A 118 6.98 12.00 10.74
CA VAL A 118 5.70 11.77 11.42
C VAL A 118 5.31 10.29 11.34
N PHE A 119 5.52 9.66 10.18
CA PHE A 119 5.33 8.22 10.02
C PHE A 119 6.37 7.37 10.77
N GLY A 120 7.38 7.97 11.40
CA GLY A 120 8.43 7.26 12.08
C GLY A 120 9.46 6.62 11.15
N LEU A 121 9.46 7.00 9.86
CA LEU A 121 10.36 6.51 8.83
C LEU A 121 11.65 7.37 8.72
N PRO A 122 12.77 6.75 8.32
CA PRO A 122 14.02 7.44 8.01
C PRO A 122 13.87 8.42 6.81
N PRO A 123 14.47 9.63 6.84
CA PRO A 123 14.44 10.53 5.69
C PRO A 123 15.17 10.01 4.45
N SER A 124 16.11 9.08 4.63
CA SER A 124 16.86 8.38 3.57
C SER A 124 15.94 7.57 2.67
N THR A 125 14.84 7.02 3.20
CA THR A 125 13.88 6.20 2.45
C THR A 125 12.83 7.01 1.69
N SER A 126 12.96 8.34 1.63
CA SER A 126 11.95 9.22 1.05
C SER A 126 11.66 8.95 -0.42
N PHE A 127 12.71 8.65 -1.18
CA PHE A 127 12.60 8.33 -2.59
C PHE A 127 11.85 7.01 -2.81
N LEU A 128 12.25 5.97 -2.08
CA LEU A 128 11.63 4.64 -2.16
C LEU A 128 10.17 4.65 -1.69
N TRP A 129 9.87 5.40 -0.63
CA TRP A 129 8.49 5.56 -0.14
C TRP A 129 7.59 6.20 -1.19
N LEU A 130 8.06 7.30 -1.80
CA LEU A 130 7.31 8.02 -2.81
C LEU A 130 7.00 7.13 -4.01
N ILE A 131 8.00 6.40 -4.51
CA ILE A 131 7.83 5.46 -5.62
C ILE A 131 6.88 4.32 -5.22
N GLY A 132 7.04 3.74 -4.03
CA GLY A 132 6.15 2.70 -3.53
C GLY A 132 4.68 3.16 -3.39
N CYS A 133 4.45 4.43 -3.08
CA CYS A 133 3.10 5.00 -3.00
C CYS A 133 2.50 5.35 -4.38
N ILE A 134 3.31 5.66 -5.39
CA ILE A 134 2.84 6.01 -6.73
C ILE A 134 2.68 4.77 -7.62
N VAL A 135 3.72 3.93 -7.68
CA VAL A 135 3.85 2.81 -8.62
C VAL A 135 3.62 1.45 -7.95
N GLY A 136 3.69 1.38 -6.62
CA GLY A 136 3.47 0.14 -5.88
C GLY A 136 4.73 -0.64 -5.52
N LEU A 137 4.52 -1.76 -4.82
CA LEU A 137 5.57 -2.54 -4.16
C LEU A 137 6.46 -3.31 -5.13
N ALA A 138 5.94 -3.80 -6.26
CA ALA A 138 6.72 -4.60 -7.20
C ALA A 138 7.89 -3.80 -7.79
N TYR A 139 7.60 -2.60 -8.30
CA TYR A 139 8.61 -1.70 -8.85
C TYR A 139 9.44 -1.03 -7.75
N GLY A 140 8.79 -0.50 -6.69
CA GLY A 140 9.48 0.12 -5.56
C GLY A 140 10.43 -0.86 -4.84
N GLY A 141 10.08 -2.15 -4.80
CA GLY A 141 10.91 -3.22 -4.24
C GLY A 141 12.14 -3.50 -5.08
N ALA A 142 12.05 -3.48 -6.42
CA ALA A 142 13.22 -3.62 -7.29
C ALA A 142 14.23 -2.48 -7.05
N LEU A 143 13.75 -1.23 -7.04
CA LEU A 143 14.61 -0.07 -6.73
C LEU A 143 15.18 -0.12 -5.32
N MET A 144 14.43 -0.66 -4.34
CA MET A 144 14.92 -0.83 -2.97
C MET A 144 16.06 -1.84 -2.89
N ILE A 145 16.01 -2.94 -3.66
CA ILE A 145 17.14 -3.89 -3.76
C ILE A 145 18.39 -3.16 -4.25
N ASP A 146 18.27 -2.32 -5.27
CA ASP A 146 19.41 -1.59 -5.84
C ASP A 146 19.97 -0.57 -4.85
N GLN A 147 19.12 0.22 -4.17
CA GLN A 147 19.57 1.18 -3.16
C GLN A 147 20.20 0.52 -1.93
N MET A 148 19.76 -0.68 -1.55
CA MET A 148 20.41 -1.47 -0.49
C MET A 148 21.78 -1.98 -0.92
N LYS A 149 21.94 -2.43 -2.18
CA LYS A 149 23.24 -2.87 -2.73
C LYS A 149 24.23 -1.70 -2.83
N GLU A 150 23.75 -0.52 -3.17
CA GLU A 150 24.55 0.72 -3.23
C GLU A 150 24.87 1.31 -1.85
N GLY A 151 24.38 0.71 -0.75
CA GLY A 151 24.62 1.19 0.61
C GLY A 151 23.89 2.49 0.95
N LYS A 152 22.96 2.96 0.11
CA LYS A 152 22.18 4.20 0.33
C LYS A 152 21.08 4.01 1.39
N VAL A 153 20.62 2.78 1.57
CA VAL A 153 19.58 2.40 2.54
C VAL A 153 20.02 1.16 3.29
N THR A 154 19.99 1.22 4.62
CA THR A 154 20.33 0.09 5.48
C THR A 154 19.17 -0.90 5.58
N ARG A 155 19.46 -2.14 5.96
CA ARG A 155 18.43 -3.20 6.12
C ARG A 155 17.36 -2.84 7.16
N THR A 156 17.71 -2.13 8.22
CA THR A 156 16.77 -1.67 9.25
C THR A 156 15.84 -0.58 8.71
N GLU A 157 16.35 0.32 7.89
CA GLU A 157 15.55 1.37 7.24
C GLU A 157 14.60 0.76 6.21
N ALA A 158 15.07 -0.21 5.41
CA ALA A 158 14.25 -0.96 4.46
C ALA A 158 13.16 -1.82 5.17
N ASP A 159 13.47 -2.41 6.32
CA ASP A 159 12.49 -3.12 7.15
C ASP A 159 11.36 -2.20 7.61
N LEU A 160 11.68 -1.01 8.15
CA LEU A 160 10.68 -0.03 8.55
C LEU A 160 9.84 0.45 7.36
N LEU A 161 10.48 0.74 6.23
CA LEU A 161 9.79 1.15 5.02
C LEU A 161 8.83 0.07 4.52
N ASN A 162 9.25 -1.19 4.51
CA ASN A 162 8.40 -2.30 4.11
C ASN A 162 7.16 -2.46 5.00
N HIS A 163 7.28 -2.24 6.31
CA HIS A 163 6.12 -2.29 7.22
C HIS A 163 5.11 -1.18 6.91
N HIS A 164 5.57 -0.01 6.47
CA HIS A 164 4.68 1.06 5.98
C HIS A 164 4.03 0.67 4.66
N LEU A 165 4.85 0.29 3.68
CA LEU A 165 4.40 -0.01 2.32
C LEU A 165 3.52 -1.26 2.27
N ALA A 166 3.66 -2.22 3.18
CA ALA A 166 2.78 -3.39 3.26
C ALA A 166 1.29 -3.02 3.39
N VAL A 167 0.98 -1.83 3.90
CA VAL A 167 -0.39 -1.35 4.14
C VAL A 167 -0.77 -0.23 3.16
N SER A 168 0.18 0.63 2.80
CA SER A 168 -0.09 1.86 2.05
C SER A 168 0.65 1.97 0.70
N HIS A 169 1.12 0.87 0.12
CA HIS A 169 1.68 0.95 -1.24
C HIS A 169 0.58 1.23 -2.27
N SER A 170 0.97 1.69 -3.46
CA SER A 170 0.02 1.90 -4.55
C SER A 170 -1.15 2.84 -4.16
N VAL A 171 -0.89 3.80 -3.28
CA VAL A 171 -1.90 4.76 -2.81
C VAL A 171 -2.52 5.53 -3.96
N LEU A 172 -1.74 5.85 -4.99
CA LEU A 172 -2.26 6.61 -6.11
C LEU A 172 -3.12 5.72 -7.03
N GLU A 173 -2.54 4.63 -7.56
CA GLU A 173 -3.25 3.70 -8.45
C GLU A 173 -4.47 3.07 -7.79
N ASP A 174 -4.32 2.42 -6.62
CA ASP A 174 -5.43 1.74 -5.97
C ASP A 174 -6.55 2.70 -5.60
N ASN A 175 -6.24 3.90 -5.11
CA ASN A 175 -7.27 4.82 -4.68
C ASN A 175 -8.04 5.38 -5.87
N LEU A 176 -7.37 5.70 -6.99
CA LEU A 176 -8.08 6.13 -8.20
C LEU A 176 -9.07 5.06 -8.68
N LEU A 177 -8.67 3.78 -8.63
CA LEU A 177 -9.54 2.66 -8.99
C LEU A 177 -10.79 2.60 -8.10
N PHE A 178 -10.64 2.68 -6.78
CA PHE A 178 -11.79 2.62 -5.86
C PHE A 178 -12.63 3.91 -5.86
N VAL A 179 -12.04 5.07 -6.14
CA VAL A 179 -12.77 6.32 -6.35
C VAL A 179 -13.61 6.26 -7.62
N ALA A 180 -13.10 5.66 -8.70
CA ALA A 180 -13.90 5.38 -9.89
C ALA A 180 -15.08 4.44 -9.56
N LEU A 181 -14.93 3.54 -8.58
CA LEU A 181 -16.01 2.72 -8.03
C LEU A 181 -16.87 3.46 -6.98
N GLY A 182 -16.76 4.78 -6.86
CA GLY A 182 -17.59 5.62 -5.99
C GLY A 182 -17.25 5.59 -4.50
N VAL A 183 -16.13 4.98 -4.10
CA VAL A 183 -15.68 5.02 -2.71
C VAL A 183 -15.01 6.35 -2.41
N SER A 184 -15.31 6.95 -1.26
CA SER A 184 -14.72 8.22 -0.83
C SER A 184 -13.19 8.16 -0.72
N LEU A 185 -12.50 9.04 -1.46
CA LEU A 185 -11.03 9.15 -1.46
C LEU A 185 -10.46 9.40 -0.06
N TRP A 186 -11.08 10.30 0.69
CA TRP A 186 -10.57 10.73 2.00
C TRP A 186 -10.60 9.61 3.04
N TRP A 187 -11.68 8.81 3.03
CA TRP A 187 -11.80 7.65 3.92
C TRP A 187 -10.76 6.59 3.60
N ILE A 188 -10.54 6.30 2.31
CA ILE A 188 -9.52 5.34 1.90
C ILE A 188 -8.13 5.84 2.29
N LEU A 189 -7.76 7.03 1.83
CA LEU A 189 -6.42 7.57 1.99
C LEU A 189 -6.08 7.77 3.47
N GLY A 190 -6.98 8.39 4.23
CA GLY A 190 -6.79 8.67 5.66
C GLY A 190 -6.58 7.39 6.46
N THR A 191 -7.45 6.39 6.27
CA THR A 191 -7.33 5.12 6.99
C THR A 191 -6.01 4.42 6.67
N ARG A 192 -5.62 4.34 5.39
CA ARG A 192 -4.37 3.66 4.99
C ARG A 192 -3.13 4.32 5.59
N LEU A 193 -3.05 5.65 5.55
CA LEU A 193 -1.89 6.37 6.06
C LEU A 193 -1.82 6.31 7.59
N VAL A 194 -2.95 6.42 8.29
CA VAL A 194 -2.99 6.29 9.75
C VAL A 194 -2.61 4.87 10.17
N LEU A 195 -3.13 3.84 9.51
CA LEU A 195 -2.79 2.46 9.83
C LEU A 195 -1.31 2.15 9.55
N ALA A 196 -0.78 2.61 8.41
CA ALA A 196 0.63 2.45 8.10
C ALA A 196 1.53 3.15 9.14
N MET A 197 1.14 4.34 9.58
CA MET A 197 1.81 5.04 10.69
C MET A 197 1.82 4.18 11.96
N LEU A 198 0.67 3.66 12.40
CA LEU A 198 0.56 2.82 13.60
C LEU A 198 1.43 1.56 13.51
N VAL A 199 1.46 0.92 12.35
CA VAL A 199 2.27 -0.27 12.10
C VAL A 199 3.77 0.04 12.21
N VAL A 200 4.24 1.15 11.64
CA VAL A 200 5.65 1.55 11.73
C VAL A 200 6.04 1.90 13.16
N TRP A 201 5.22 2.66 13.88
CA TRP A 201 5.50 3.00 15.28
C TRP A 201 5.53 1.78 16.18
N THR A 202 4.62 0.82 15.97
CA THR A 202 4.62 -0.47 16.67
C THR A 202 5.91 -1.23 16.40
N ARG A 203 6.32 -1.34 15.12
CA ARG A 203 7.57 -2.01 14.74
C ARG A 203 8.79 -1.34 15.37
N ARG A 204 8.82 0.00 15.38
CA ARG A 204 9.91 0.78 16.00
C ARG A 204 9.99 0.57 17.50
N GLY A 205 8.83 0.48 18.18
CA GLY A 205 8.74 0.10 19.59
C GLY A 205 9.32 -1.29 19.87
N ILE A 206 8.95 -2.29 19.06
CA ILE A 206 9.47 -3.66 19.17
C ILE A 206 10.99 -3.70 19.01
N ILE A 207 11.54 -2.98 18.02
CA ILE A 207 13.00 -2.91 17.80
C ILE A 207 13.69 -2.31 19.03
N LYS A 208 13.13 -1.23 19.60
CA LYS A 208 13.69 -0.55 20.79
C LYS A 208 13.66 -1.45 22.04
N LEU A 209 12.61 -2.24 22.21
CA LEU A 209 12.51 -3.21 23.32
C LEU A 209 13.54 -4.33 23.20
N ARG A 210 13.78 -4.83 21.98
CA ARG A 210 14.79 -5.88 21.74
C ARG A 210 16.21 -5.38 21.93
N SER A 211 16.53 -4.15 21.52
CA SER A 211 17.84 -3.56 21.76
C SER A 211 18.07 -3.18 23.23
N GLY A 212 17.03 -2.74 23.94
CA GLY A 212 17.08 -2.52 25.38
C GLY A 212 17.27 -3.82 26.17
N GLY A 213 16.59 -4.91 25.79
CA GLY A 213 16.75 -6.22 26.41
C GLY A 213 18.16 -6.79 26.28
N ALA A 214 18.79 -6.65 25.10
CA ALA A 214 20.16 -7.11 24.86
C ALA A 214 21.21 -6.38 25.73
N PHE A 215 20.96 -5.12 26.09
CA PHE A 215 21.83 -4.34 26.99
C PHE A 215 21.74 -4.84 28.44
N PHE A 216 20.57 -5.31 28.89
CA PHE A 216 20.40 -5.86 30.24
C PHE A 216 21.02 -7.26 30.39
N THR A 217 20.95 -8.12 29.37
CA THR A 217 21.58 -9.46 29.42
C THR A 217 23.11 -9.40 29.38
N ALA A 218 23.69 -8.42 28.70
CA ALA A 218 25.14 -8.22 28.67
C ALA A 218 25.70 -7.76 30.03
N LYS A 219 24.90 -7.06 30.83
CA LYS A 219 25.30 -6.55 32.14
C LYS A 219 25.09 -7.54 33.29
N SER A 220 24.31 -8.61 33.07
CA SER A 220 24.15 -9.71 34.04
C SER A 220 25.18 -10.84 33.88
N GLN A 221 26.06 -10.74 32.88
CA GLN A 221 27.15 -11.69 32.62
C GLN A 221 28.55 -11.08 32.89
N GLN A 222 28.62 -9.89 33.48
CA GLN A 222 29.81 -9.29 34.08
C GLN A 222 29.62 -9.21 35.59
#